data_AF-A0A5D3FAJ4-F1
#
_entry.id   AF-A0A5D3FAJ4-F1
#
_cell.length_a   1.000
_cell.length_b   1.000
_cell.length_c   1.000
_cell.angle_alpha   90.00
_cell.angle_beta   90.00
_cell.angle_gamma   90.00
#
_symmetry.space_group_name_H-M   'P 1'
#
loop_
_entity.id
_entity.type
_entity.pdbx_description
1 polymer ?
#
loop_
_entity_poly.entity_id
_entity_poly.type
_entity_poly.pdbx_seq_one_letter_code
_entity_poly.pdbx_strand_id
1 'polypeptide(L)'
;MADASIIDIVGPVAAQEFDSAQDHYKPGLIAWARKLPELTDEQFLTQCTHAIYESALVSRFRGNWDHEHFKATACFYDAKRRHVAAGHSSDCRGGTLYAQGHAAAMRSAGYTPSPLSACTCGVEEA
;
A
#
# COMPACT_ATOMS: atom_id res chain seq x y z
N MET A 1 -9.03 -24.59 6.63
CA MET A 1 -8.90 -23.35 5.84
C MET A 1 -7.56 -23.44 5.14
N ALA A 2 -7.52 -23.36 3.81
CA ALA A 2 -6.25 -23.34 3.09
C ALA A 2 -5.46 -22.08 3.53
N ASP A 3 -4.18 -22.22 3.83
CA ASP A 3 -3.31 -21.06 4.07
C ASP A 3 -3.25 -20.27 2.75
N ALA A 4 -3.84 -19.07 2.74
CA ALA A 4 -3.73 -18.17 1.60
C ALA A 4 -2.25 -17.84 1.38
N SER A 5 -1.79 -17.92 0.12
CA SER A 5 -0.42 -17.55 -0.21
C SER A 5 -0.23 -16.05 0.04
N ILE A 6 1.00 -15.63 0.37
CA ILE A 6 1.28 -14.21 0.62
C ILE A 6 0.92 -13.35 -0.61
N ILE A 7 1.12 -13.89 -1.82
CA ILE A 7 0.72 -13.24 -3.08
C ILE A 7 -0.78 -12.97 -3.17
N ASP A 8 -1.62 -13.83 -2.59
CA ASP A 8 -3.08 -13.66 -2.58
C ASP A 8 -3.50 -12.52 -1.64
N ILE A 9 -2.69 -12.27 -0.61
CA ILE A 9 -2.95 -11.25 0.41
C ILE A 9 -2.48 -9.87 -0.06
N VAL A 10 -1.26 -9.77 -0.60
CA VAL A 10 -0.59 -8.48 -0.88
C VAL A 10 -0.29 -8.20 -2.35
N GLY A 11 -0.59 -9.15 -3.24
CA GLY A 11 -0.30 -9.04 -4.67
C GLY A 11 1.15 -9.35 -5.04
N PRO A 12 1.45 -9.42 -6.35
CA PRO A 12 2.73 -9.94 -6.87
C PRO A 12 3.94 -9.08 -6.53
N VAL A 13 3.82 -7.75 -6.53
CA VAL A 13 4.96 -6.86 -6.30
C VAL A 13 5.40 -6.93 -4.84
N ALA A 14 4.45 -6.84 -3.89
CA ALA A 14 4.78 -6.99 -2.47
C ALA A 14 5.29 -8.41 -2.15
N ALA A 15 4.79 -9.46 -2.84
CA ALA A 15 5.35 -10.80 -2.67
C ALA A 15 6.84 -10.89 -3.06
N GLN A 16 7.28 -10.18 -4.11
CA GLN A 16 8.70 -10.15 -4.49
C GLN A 16 9.57 -9.42 -3.44
N GLU A 17 9.06 -8.33 -2.88
CA GLU A 17 9.73 -7.62 -1.78
C GLU A 17 9.81 -8.48 -0.51
N PHE A 18 8.75 -9.26 -0.23
CA PHE A 18 8.74 -10.23 0.86
C PHE A 18 9.80 -11.31 0.69
N ASP A 19 9.95 -11.86 -0.52
CA ASP A 19 10.93 -12.90 -0.82
C ASP A 19 12.37 -12.38 -0.65
N SER A 20 12.59 -11.09 -0.96
CA SER A 20 13.88 -10.40 -0.86
C SER A 20 14.22 -9.94 0.57
N ALA A 21 13.20 -9.77 1.43
CA ALA A 21 13.38 -9.41 2.83
C ALA A 21 14.12 -10.51 3.61
N GLN A 22 14.93 -10.10 4.59
CA GLN A 22 15.63 -11.04 5.47
C GLN A 22 14.63 -11.91 6.27
N ASP A 23 14.99 -13.18 6.48
CA ASP A 23 14.06 -14.19 7.02
C ASP A 23 13.50 -13.84 8.41
N HIS A 24 14.25 -13.13 9.25
CA HIS A 24 13.76 -12.75 10.58
C HIS A 24 12.63 -11.72 10.55
N TYR A 25 12.46 -10.96 9.45
CA TYR A 25 11.32 -10.05 9.28
C TYR A 25 10.05 -10.77 8.84
N LYS A 26 10.18 -11.86 8.08
CA LYS A 26 9.06 -12.53 7.39
C LYS A 26 7.87 -12.88 8.29
N PRO A 27 8.04 -13.45 9.51
CA PRO A 27 6.90 -13.74 10.39
C PRO A 27 6.10 -12.48 10.76
N GLY A 28 6.80 -11.37 11.03
CA GLY A 28 6.17 -10.09 11.35
C GLY A 28 5.43 -9.50 10.15
N LEU A 29 6.02 -9.60 8.95
CA LEU A 29 5.39 -9.14 7.71
C LEU A 29 4.12 -9.93 7.38
N ILE A 30 4.12 -11.25 7.54
CA ILE A 30 2.92 -12.08 7.35
C ILE A 30 1.82 -11.68 8.34
N ALA A 31 2.17 -11.57 9.62
CA ALA A 31 1.21 -11.20 10.67
C ALA A 31 0.63 -9.79 10.44
N TRP A 32 1.44 -8.85 9.96
CA TRP A 32 1.00 -7.52 9.62
C TRP A 32 0.10 -7.52 8.37
N ALA A 33 0.49 -8.20 7.29
CA ALA A 33 -0.26 -8.26 6.05
C ALA A 33 -1.66 -8.89 6.21
N ARG A 34 -1.77 -9.91 7.06
CA ARG A 34 -3.06 -10.57 7.37
C ARG A 34 -4.07 -9.63 8.03
N LYS A 35 -3.61 -8.59 8.74
CA LYS A 35 -4.49 -7.62 9.41
C LYS A 35 -5.00 -6.53 8.47
N LEU A 36 -4.27 -6.21 7.39
CA LEU A 36 -4.63 -5.11 6.49
C LEU A 36 -6.08 -5.16 5.99
N PRO A 37 -6.62 -6.31 5.55
CA PRO A 37 -8.00 -6.39 5.06
C PRO A 37 -9.06 -6.14 6.14
N GLU A 38 -8.70 -6.32 7.42
CA GLU A 38 -9.60 -6.22 8.58
C GLU A 38 -9.67 -4.79 9.13
N LEU A 39 -8.74 -3.91 8.74
CA LEU A 39 -8.69 -2.53 9.22
C LEU A 39 -9.85 -1.70 8.68
N THR A 40 -10.37 -0.80 9.51
CA THR A 40 -11.22 0.29 9.02
C THR A 40 -10.43 1.21 8.08
N ASP A 41 -11.11 2.02 7.26
CA ASP A 41 -10.40 2.92 6.34
C ASP A 41 -9.51 3.94 7.06
N GLU A 42 -9.89 4.41 8.24
CA GLU A 42 -9.09 5.30 9.08
C GLU A 42 -7.82 4.61 9.62
N GLN A 43 -7.97 3.39 10.14
CA GLN A 43 -6.85 2.59 10.62
C GLN A 43 -5.90 2.22 9.48
N PHE A 44 -6.47 1.83 8.34
CA PHE A 44 -5.74 1.52 7.12
C PHE A 44 -4.94 2.74 6.64
N LEU A 45 -5.59 3.91 6.55
CA LEU A 45 -4.93 5.16 6.18
C LEU A 45 -3.75 5.49 7.10
N THR A 46 -3.94 5.34 8.41
CA THR A 46 -2.88 5.57 9.40
C THR A 46 -1.70 4.63 9.20
N GLN A 47 -1.96 3.32 9.06
CA GLN A 47 -0.93 2.31 8.82
C GLN A 47 -0.18 2.56 7.52
N CYS A 48 -0.89 2.84 6.44
CA CYS A 48 -0.27 3.09 5.14
C CYS A 48 0.50 4.39 5.09
N THR A 49 0.05 5.45 5.77
CA THR A 49 0.82 6.69 5.91
C THR A 49 2.16 6.44 6.58
N HIS A 50 2.17 5.64 7.66
CA HIS A 50 3.41 5.27 8.35
C HIS A 50 4.34 4.43 7.46
N ALA A 51 3.81 3.37 6.83
CA ALA A 51 4.59 2.49 5.96
C ALA A 51 5.19 3.24 4.75
N ILE A 52 4.44 4.16 4.14
CA ILE A 52 4.93 5.00 3.05
C ILE A 52 6.06 5.90 3.54
N TYR A 53 5.90 6.51 4.72
CA TYR A 53 6.93 7.36 5.31
C TYR A 53 8.22 6.58 5.61
N GLU A 54 8.12 5.41 6.25
CA GLU A 54 9.27 4.55 6.55
C GLU A 54 9.97 4.10 5.27
N SER A 55 9.21 3.62 4.28
CA SER A 55 9.72 3.25 2.96
C SER A 55 10.48 4.40 2.28
N ALA A 56 9.95 5.63 2.34
CA ALA A 56 10.59 6.81 1.77
C ALA A 56 11.87 7.22 2.52
N LEU A 57 11.91 7.06 3.86
CA LEU A 57 13.11 7.33 4.66
C LEU A 57 14.25 6.38 4.31
N VAL A 58 13.96 5.08 4.25
CA VAL A 58 14.99 4.05 4.01
C VAL A 58 15.49 4.03 2.57
N SER A 59 14.68 4.53 1.62
CA SER A 59 15.04 4.65 0.19
C SER A 59 16.32 5.47 -0.06
N ARG A 60 16.70 6.34 0.88
CA ARG A 60 17.90 7.18 0.78
C ARG A 60 19.19 6.49 1.23
N PHE A 61 19.07 5.31 1.84
CA PHE A 61 20.20 4.57 2.43
C PHE A 61 20.43 3.25 1.69
N ARG A 62 21.69 2.86 1.50
CA ARG A 62 22.03 1.54 0.96
C ARG A 62 21.86 0.48 2.05
N GLY A 63 20.98 -0.52 1.83
CA GLY A 63 20.72 -1.64 2.73
C GLY A 63 19.57 -2.53 2.22
N ASN A 64 19.37 -3.72 2.82
CA ASN A 64 18.18 -4.55 2.59
C ASN A 64 17.01 -3.97 3.39
N TRP A 65 16.19 -3.16 2.71
CA TRP A 65 15.02 -2.47 3.26
C TRP A 65 13.71 -3.00 2.66
N ASP A 66 13.76 -4.17 2.04
CA ASP A 66 12.62 -4.76 1.32
C ASP A 66 11.43 -5.01 2.25
N HIS A 67 11.67 -5.21 3.55
CA HIS A 67 10.63 -5.33 4.57
C HIS A 67 9.81 -4.04 4.77
N GLU A 68 10.38 -2.86 4.53
CA GLU A 68 9.65 -1.59 4.59
C GLU A 68 8.98 -1.25 3.26
N HIS A 69 9.65 -1.55 2.14
CA HIS A 69 9.04 -1.43 0.82
C HIS A 69 7.81 -2.35 0.69
N PHE A 70 7.93 -3.59 1.19
CA PHE A 70 6.84 -4.56 1.29
C PHE A 70 5.56 -3.94 1.87
N LYS A 71 5.66 -3.22 2.99
CA LYS A 71 4.49 -2.65 3.67
C LYS A 71 3.82 -1.58 2.81
N ALA A 72 4.61 -0.71 2.20
CA ALA A 72 4.10 0.34 1.32
C ALA A 72 3.40 -0.26 0.08
N THR A 73 4.00 -1.27 -0.55
CA THR A 73 3.44 -1.94 -1.72
C THR A 73 2.20 -2.76 -1.39
N ALA A 74 2.17 -3.46 -0.25
CA ALA A 74 0.99 -4.16 0.25
C ALA A 74 -0.19 -3.20 0.50
N CYS A 75 0.09 -2.02 1.05
CA CYS A 75 -0.87 -0.93 1.19
C CYS A 75 -1.42 -0.46 -0.16
N PHE A 76 -0.57 -0.32 -1.18
CA PHE A 76 -1.04 0.03 -2.53
C PHE A 76 -2.01 -1.01 -3.09
N TYR A 77 -1.68 -2.30 -2.95
CA TYR A 77 -2.53 -3.40 -3.41
C TYR A 77 -3.89 -3.42 -2.71
N ASP A 78 -3.92 -3.37 -1.38
CA ASP A 78 -5.19 -3.43 -0.63
C ASP A 78 -6.02 -2.15 -0.85
N ALA A 79 -5.39 -0.99 -1.01
CA ALA A 79 -6.10 0.24 -1.38
C ALA A 79 -6.79 0.11 -2.75
N LYS A 80 -6.14 -0.54 -3.73
CA LYS A 80 -6.76 -0.84 -5.03
C LYS A 80 -7.94 -1.81 -4.88
N ARG A 81 -7.79 -2.87 -4.07
CA ARG A 81 -8.87 -3.81 -3.77
C ARG A 81 -10.08 -3.11 -3.13
N ARG A 82 -9.85 -2.25 -2.13
CA ARG A 82 -10.90 -1.43 -1.49
C ARG A 82 -11.57 -0.48 -2.49
N HIS A 83 -10.79 0.15 -3.37
CA HIS A 83 -11.33 1.04 -4.40
C HIS A 83 -12.29 0.31 -5.35
N VAL A 84 -11.91 -0.89 -5.79
CA VAL A 84 -12.80 -1.74 -6.61
C VAL A 84 -14.03 -2.19 -5.82
N ALA A 85 -13.87 -2.59 -4.56
CA ALA A 85 -14.99 -2.98 -3.70
C ALA A 85 -15.98 -1.82 -3.45
N ALA A 86 -15.51 -0.57 -3.49
CA ALA A 86 -16.34 0.63 -3.43
C ALA A 86 -17.07 0.96 -4.76
N GLY A 87 -16.94 0.10 -5.79
CA GLY A 87 -17.66 0.24 -7.05
C GLY A 87 -16.87 0.91 -8.17
N HIS A 88 -15.57 1.13 -8.01
CA HIS A 88 -14.73 1.69 -9.06
C HIS A 88 -14.13 0.62 -9.98
N SER A 89 -13.82 1.00 -11.22
CA SER A 89 -13.03 0.18 -12.13
C SER A 89 -11.62 -0.04 -11.57
N SER A 90 -11.01 -1.18 -11.88
CA SER A 90 -9.60 -1.47 -11.56
C SER A 90 -8.60 -0.49 -12.21
N ASP A 91 -9.03 0.20 -13.25
CA ASP A 91 -8.20 1.18 -13.99
C ASP A 91 -8.60 2.63 -13.66
N CYS A 92 -9.49 2.82 -12.69
CA CYS A 92 -9.84 4.13 -12.20
C CYS A 92 -8.62 4.83 -11.60
N ARG A 93 -8.34 6.05 -12.09
CA ARG A 93 -7.25 6.89 -11.57
C ARG A 93 -7.65 7.70 -10.32
N GLY A 94 -8.85 7.49 -9.79
CA GLY A 94 -9.36 8.23 -8.64
C GLY A 94 -8.47 8.13 -7.41
N GLY A 95 -8.53 9.15 -6.55
CA GLY A 95 -7.75 9.20 -5.30
C GLY A 95 -8.07 8.03 -4.37
N THR A 96 -7.23 6.98 -4.41
CA THR A 96 -7.31 5.83 -3.50
C THR A 96 -6.91 6.22 -2.07
N LEU A 97 -7.23 5.38 -1.09
CA LEU A 97 -6.74 5.54 0.29
C LEU A 97 -5.20 5.59 0.35
N TYR A 98 -4.52 4.87 -0.55
CA TYR A 98 -3.06 4.96 -0.69
C TYR A 98 -2.62 6.37 -1.11
N ALA A 99 -3.27 6.97 -2.11
CA ALA A 99 -2.93 8.33 -2.57
C ALA A 99 -3.17 9.37 -1.46
N GLN A 100 -4.21 9.18 -0.65
CA GLN A 100 -4.45 10.02 0.54
C GLN A 100 -3.35 9.85 1.59
N GLY A 101 -2.95 8.61 1.89
CA GLY A 101 -1.86 8.32 2.83
C GLY A 101 -0.52 8.88 2.37
N HIS A 102 -0.21 8.76 1.08
CA HIS A 102 0.97 9.36 0.47
C HIS A 102 0.97 10.90 0.59
N ALA A 103 -0.18 11.54 0.32
CA ALA A 103 -0.30 12.99 0.50
C ALA A 103 -0.13 13.41 1.97
N ALA A 104 -0.65 12.63 2.93
CA ALA A 104 -0.47 12.87 4.35
C ALA A 104 1.01 12.74 4.77
N ALA A 105 1.70 11.68 4.32
CA ALA A 105 3.12 11.47 4.57
C ALA A 105 4.00 12.60 4.00
N MET A 106 3.68 13.11 2.81
CA MET A 106 4.40 14.26 2.24
C MET A 106 4.21 15.54 3.07
N ARG A 107 2.97 15.82 3.51
CA ARG A 107 2.69 17.00 4.33
C ARG A 107 3.41 16.95 5.68
N SER A 108 3.42 15.79 6.35
CA SER A 108 4.11 15.64 7.64
C SER A 108 5.63 15.84 7.51
N ALA A 109 6.20 15.52 6.35
CA ALA A 109 7.59 15.76 6.03
C ALA A 109 7.88 17.19 5.48
N GLY A 110 6.89 18.08 5.45
CA GLY A 110 7.04 19.48 5.03
C GLY A 110 6.98 19.72 3.52
N TYR A 111 6.58 18.73 2.72
CA TYR A 111 6.44 18.85 1.27
C TYR A 111 4.99 19.17 0.86
N THR A 112 4.82 19.87 -0.27
CA THR A 112 3.51 20.06 -0.90
C THR A 112 3.15 18.83 -1.72
N PRO A 113 2.06 18.12 -1.39
CA PRO A 113 1.67 16.94 -2.15
C PRO A 113 1.10 17.31 -3.52
N SER A 114 1.33 16.46 -4.52
CA SER A 114 0.62 16.54 -5.79
C SER A 114 -0.90 16.40 -5.55
N PRO A 115 -1.74 17.09 -6.34
CA PRO A 115 -3.18 16.94 -6.24
C PRO A 115 -3.58 15.49 -6.51
N LEU A 116 -4.60 15.01 -5.80
CA LEU A 116 -5.16 13.69 -6.03
C LEU A 116 -5.76 13.64 -7.44
N SER A 117 -5.52 12.55 -8.15
CA SER A 117 -6.10 12.32 -9.47
C SER A 117 -7.62 12.19 -9.35
N ALA A 118 -8.34 12.79 -10.31
CA ALA A 118 -9.79 12.69 -10.39
C ALA A 118 -10.22 11.27 -10.76
N CYS A 119 -11.39 10.86 -10.28
CA CYS A 119 -12.02 9.60 -10.66
C CYS A 119 -12.27 9.58 -12.18
N THR A 120 -11.94 8.48 -12.84
CA THR A 120 -12.18 8.27 -14.27
C THR A 120 -13.30 7.27 -14.55
N CYS A 121 -13.97 6.76 -13.52
CA CYS A 121 -15.15 5.91 -13.71
C CYS A 121 -16.27 6.71 -14.40
N GLY A 122 -16.88 6.11 -15.42
CA GLY A 122 -17.98 6.74 -16.18
C GLY A 122 -17.52 7.80 -17.19
N VAL A 123 -16.21 8.00 -17.36
CA VAL A 123 -15.67 8.71 -18.52
C VAL A 123 -15.56 7.66 -19.62
N GLU A 124 -16.55 7.60 -20.51
CA GLU A 124 -16.44 6.77 -21.72
C GLU A 124 -15.19 7.21 -22.50
N GLU A 125 -14.35 6.24 -22.89
CA GLU A 125 -13.26 6.51 -23.83
C GLU A 125 -13.91 6.96 -25.15
N ALA A 126 -13.82 8.26 -25.44
CA ALA A 126 -14.24 8.85 -26.71
C ALA A 126 -13.26 8.50 -27.84
#